data_AF-A0A1V5M1N3-F1
#
_entry.id   AF-A0A1V5M1N3-F1
#
_cell.length_a   1.000
_cell.length_b   1.000
_cell.length_c   1.000
_cell.angle_alpha   90.00
_cell.angle_beta   90.00
_cell.angle_gamma   90.00
#
_symmetry.space_group_name_H-M   'P 1'
#
loop_
_entity.id
_entity.type
_entity.pdbx_description
1 polymer ?
#
loop_
_entity_poly.entity_id
_entity_poly.type
_entity_poly.pdbx_seq_one_letter_code
_entity_poly.pdbx_strand_id
1 'polypeptide(L)'
;MTVTLYTFDRVARAERYFANTLLPHLLMAHEFSGLKLLFQHVFPGVDFTQAIDDFEIVTELDPLRDGSVGNMAVRTLYRDRGRVAVPDLFVRWDHYCLVVEAKFFTDPADDDLTEQVRLQREAITAIRDHTLYQDQSYQIEHLILCIRKSCISNAYNLTWEELCDPILAPVLASSDCDMQYCRRVIEDAITRANREALGKISFTKLSFAELMRNLSTLIEQQKVYIGFTGGEDRLAQASLDELEHRSHYKVSDKRWSDNWISLDQFLHRVFTLKGYCE
;
A
#
# COMPACT_ATOMS: atom_id res chain seq x y z
N MET A 1 39.26 2.51 5.17
CA MET A 1 37.94 3.17 5.23
C MET A 1 37.06 2.51 4.19
N THR A 2 36.04 1.77 4.62
CA THR A 2 35.02 1.21 3.72
C THR A 2 34.10 2.35 3.30
N VAL A 3 34.11 2.70 2.02
CA VAL A 3 33.15 3.66 1.47
C VAL A 3 31.78 2.97 1.48
N THR A 4 30.91 3.38 2.39
CA THR A 4 29.51 2.95 2.36
C THR A 4 28.85 3.66 1.18
N LEU A 5 28.69 2.95 0.05
CA LEU A 5 27.91 3.45 -1.07
C LEU A 5 26.45 3.61 -0.60
N TYR A 6 26.00 4.85 -0.56
CA TYR A 6 24.62 5.20 -0.24
C TYR A 6 23.77 4.94 -1.47
N THR A 7 22.94 3.91 -1.44
CA THR A 7 21.97 3.60 -2.49
C THR A 7 20.58 4.00 -1.99
N PHE A 8 19.81 4.70 -2.84
CA PHE A 8 18.51 5.28 -2.47
C PHE A 8 17.51 4.25 -1.97
N ASP A 9 17.60 3.02 -2.44
CA ASP A 9 16.74 1.91 -2.05
C ASP A 9 16.87 1.50 -0.58
N ARG A 10 18.05 1.73 0.04
CA ARG A 10 18.25 1.50 1.48
C ARG A 10 17.40 2.42 2.36
N VAL A 11 16.97 3.57 1.82
CA VAL A 11 16.14 4.56 2.53
C VAL A 11 14.78 4.78 1.87
N ALA A 12 14.58 4.26 0.66
CA ALA A 12 13.33 4.41 -0.07
C ALA A 12 12.20 3.75 0.72
N ARG A 13 11.20 4.55 1.07
CA ARG A 13 9.89 4.10 1.58
C ARG A 13 8.85 3.99 0.45
N ALA A 14 9.31 4.00 -0.80
CA ALA A 14 8.42 3.91 -1.94
C ALA A 14 8.01 2.46 -2.14
N GLU A 15 6.75 2.15 -1.83
CA GLU A 15 6.15 0.82 -2.06
C GLU A 15 6.39 0.34 -3.50
N ARG A 16 6.26 1.26 -4.45
CA ARG A 16 6.54 1.05 -5.89
C ARG A 16 7.92 0.51 -6.19
N TYR A 17 8.96 0.85 -5.42
CA TYR A 17 10.29 0.28 -5.68
C TYR A 17 10.29 -1.24 -5.43
N PHE A 18 9.65 -1.67 -4.34
CA PHE A 18 9.57 -3.08 -3.99
C PHE A 18 8.63 -3.82 -4.93
N ALA A 19 7.44 -3.26 -5.20
CA ALA A 19 6.41 -3.90 -5.99
C ALA A 19 6.67 -3.87 -7.51
N ASN A 20 7.26 -2.78 -8.03
CA ASN A 20 7.36 -2.53 -9.47
C ASN A 20 8.77 -2.70 -10.01
N THR A 21 9.78 -2.88 -9.14
CA THR A 21 11.17 -3.10 -9.56
C THR A 21 11.71 -4.40 -8.98
N LEU A 22 11.77 -4.53 -7.66
CA LEU A 22 12.37 -5.71 -7.04
C LEU A 22 11.56 -6.98 -7.26
N LEU A 23 10.23 -6.92 -7.05
CA LEU A 23 9.37 -8.09 -7.22
C LEU A 23 9.44 -8.63 -8.66
N PRO A 24 9.25 -7.84 -9.74
CA PRO A 24 9.42 -8.32 -11.10
C PRO A 24 10.80 -8.93 -11.36
N HIS A 25 11.86 -8.31 -10.84
CA HIS A 25 13.22 -8.85 -10.97
C HIS A 25 13.36 -10.24 -10.33
N LEU A 26 12.81 -10.44 -9.13
CA LEU A 26 12.78 -11.76 -8.48
C LEU A 26 11.94 -12.78 -9.24
N LEU A 27 10.78 -12.36 -9.78
CA LEU A 27 9.90 -13.24 -10.54
C LEU A 27 10.56 -13.72 -11.84
N MET A 28 11.36 -12.87 -12.49
CA MET A 28 12.04 -13.17 -13.75
C MET A 28 13.41 -13.85 -13.58
N ALA A 29 13.95 -13.89 -12.36
CA ALA A 29 15.25 -14.50 -12.09
C ALA A 29 15.27 -16.00 -12.44
N HIS A 30 16.45 -16.48 -12.88
CA HIS A 30 16.73 -17.89 -13.17
C HIS A 30 15.65 -18.54 -14.05
N GLU A 31 15.47 -18.04 -15.27
CA GLU A 31 14.44 -18.54 -16.21
C GLU A 31 13.02 -18.51 -15.61
N PHE A 32 12.68 -17.37 -14.99
CA PHE A 32 11.38 -17.13 -14.38
C PHE A 32 11.01 -18.11 -13.25
N SER A 33 12.00 -18.66 -12.56
CA SER A 33 11.78 -19.60 -11.45
C SER A 33 10.91 -18.99 -10.34
N GLY A 34 11.08 -17.69 -10.06
CA GLY A 34 10.25 -17.00 -9.06
C GLY A 34 8.79 -16.92 -9.48
N LEU A 35 8.54 -16.61 -10.76
CA LEU A 35 7.20 -16.59 -11.34
C LEU A 35 6.53 -17.96 -11.26
N LYS A 36 7.26 -19.03 -11.63
CA LYS A 36 6.81 -20.43 -11.53
C LYS A 36 6.33 -20.77 -10.13
N LEU A 37 7.17 -20.47 -9.13
CA LEU A 37 6.88 -20.78 -7.73
C LEU A 37 5.67 -20.00 -7.21
N LEU A 38 5.55 -18.72 -7.57
CA LEU A 38 4.40 -17.90 -7.19
C LEU A 38 3.11 -18.41 -7.84
N PHE A 39 3.13 -18.71 -9.14
CA PHE A 39 1.94 -19.20 -9.84
C PHE A 39 1.53 -20.59 -9.36
N GLN A 40 2.49 -21.48 -9.09
CA GLN A 40 2.22 -22.79 -8.49
C GLN A 40 1.53 -22.69 -7.13
N HIS A 41 1.87 -21.65 -6.36
CA HIS A 41 1.26 -21.38 -5.06
C HIS A 41 -0.17 -20.85 -5.19
N VAL A 42 -0.40 -19.89 -6.09
CA VAL A 42 -1.71 -19.25 -6.28
C VAL A 42 -2.70 -20.17 -7.02
N PHE A 43 -2.22 -20.92 -8.02
CA PHE A 43 -3.02 -21.82 -8.87
C PHE A 43 -2.62 -23.28 -8.60
N PRO A 44 -3.01 -23.85 -7.45
CA PRO A 44 -2.63 -25.21 -7.10
C PRO A 44 -3.21 -26.22 -8.10
N GLY A 45 -2.39 -27.19 -8.52
CA GLY A 45 -2.79 -28.24 -9.47
C GLY A 45 -2.51 -27.92 -10.93
N VAL A 46 -2.04 -26.72 -11.25
CA VAL A 46 -1.50 -26.37 -12.57
C VAL A 46 0.01 -26.63 -12.58
N ASP A 47 0.53 -27.20 -13.66
CA ASP A 47 1.96 -27.46 -13.82
C ASP A 47 2.66 -26.29 -14.51
N PHE A 48 3.40 -25.49 -13.75
CA PHE A 48 4.22 -24.38 -14.26
C PHE A 48 5.69 -24.77 -14.50
N THR A 49 6.03 -26.05 -14.51
CA THR A 49 7.43 -26.49 -14.70
C THR A 49 7.91 -26.33 -16.14
N GLN A 50 6.99 -26.23 -17.10
CA GLN A 50 7.30 -26.09 -18.53
C GLN A 50 8.03 -24.78 -18.86
N ALA A 51 8.61 -24.72 -20.06
CA ALA A 51 9.22 -23.50 -20.58
C ALA A 51 8.15 -22.40 -20.73
N ILE A 52 8.55 -21.16 -20.47
CA ILE A 52 7.64 -20.02 -20.60
C ILE A 52 7.73 -19.47 -22.02
N ASP A 53 6.71 -19.75 -22.83
CA ASP A 53 6.63 -19.23 -24.19
C ASP A 53 5.70 -18.02 -24.30
N ASP A 54 4.77 -17.85 -23.35
CA ASP A 54 3.77 -16.79 -23.37
C ASP A 54 3.52 -16.19 -21.98
N PHE A 55 4.09 -15.00 -21.73
CA PHE A 55 3.95 -14.28 -20.48
C PHE A 55 3.89 -12.76 -20.68
N GLU A 56 3.39 -12.07 -19.66
CA GLU A 56 3.32 -10.62 -19.62
C GLU A 56 3.51 -10.13 -18.18
N ILE A 57 4.28 -9.06 -17.99
CA ILE A 57 4.43 -8.38 -16.70
C ILE A 57 4.29 -6.89 -16.95
N VAL A 58 3.26 -6.28 -16.36
CA VAL A 58 2.95 -4.85 -16.49
C VAL A 58 2.91 -4.22 -15.11
N THR A 59 3.74 -3.21 -14.88
CA THR A 59 3.72 -2.42 -13.64
C THR A 59 2.73 -1.27 -13.78
N GLU A 60 1.99 -0.98 -12.70
CA GLU A 60 1.00 0.11 -12.67
C GLU A 60 -0.03 0.09 -13.83
N LEU A 61 -0.54 -1.10 -14.18
CA LEU A 61 -1.54 -1.27 -15.24
C LEU A 61 -2.82 -0.51 -14.87
N ASP A 62 -3.11 0.60 -15.54
CA ASP A 62 -4.38 1.31 -15.39
C ASP A 62 -5.34 0.77 -16.47
N PRO A 63 -6.24 -0.17 -16.13
CA PRO A 63 -7.02 -0.90 -17.13
C PRO A 63 -7.84 0.04 -18.03
N LEU A 64 -8.44 1.08 -17.47
CA LEU A 64 -9.26 2.02 -18.24
C LEU A 64 -8.41 2.99 -19.06
N ARG A 65 -7.37 3.57 -18.48
CA ARG A 65 -6.49 4.51 -19.21
C ARG A 65 -5.75 3.80 -20.34
N ASP A 66 -5.13 2.66 -20.03
CA ASP A 66 -4.22 1.98 -20.95
C ASP A 66 -5.03 1.26 -22.05
N GLY A 67 -6.18 0.67 -21.71
CA GLY A 67 -7.10 0.10 -22.69
C GLY A 67 -7.78 1.15 -23.60
N SER A 68 -7.90 2.41 -23.16
CA SER A 68 -8.55 3.48 -23.94
C SER A 68 -7.77 3.90 -25.19
N VAL A 69 -6.47 3.58 -25.27
CA VAL A 69 -5.59 4.01 -26.37
C VAL A 69 -6.05 3.42 -27.70
N GLY A 70 -6.54 2.18 -27.70
CA GLY A 70 -6.94 1.44 -28.91
C GLY A 70 -8.45 1.18 -29.04
N ASN A 71 -9.26 1.46 -28.02
CA ASN A 71 -10.66 1.06 -27.98
C ASN A 71 -11.62 2.19 -27.56
N MET A 72 -12.53 2.57 -28.45
CA MET A 72 -13.49 3.66 -28.21
C MET A 72 -14.54 3.35 -27.12
N ALA A 73 -14.91 2.07 -26.93
CA ALA A 73 -15.81 1.67 -25.85
C ALA A 73 -15.11 1.88 -24.49
N VAL A 74 -13.86 1.41 -24.36
CA VAL A 74 -13.03 1.63 -23.16
C VAL A 74 -12.77 3.11 -22.92
N ARG A 75 -12.53 3.89 -23.97
CA ARG A 75 -12.36 5.36 -23.86
C ARG A 75 -13.60 6.05 -23.30
N THR A 76 -14.79 5.55 -23.62
CA THR A 76 -16.05 6.07 -23.06
C THR A 76 -16.14 5.72 -21.58
N LEU A 77 -15.88 4.45 -21.22
CA LEU A 77 -15.82 4.01 -19.83
C LEU A 77 -14.82 4.83 -18.99
N TYR A 78 -13.63 5.12 -19.53
CA TYR A 78 -12.63 5.94 -18.85
C TYR A 78 -13.07 7.39 -18.64
N ARG A 79 -13.79 7.99 -19.59
CA ARG A 79 -14.34 9.34 -19.41
C ARG A 79 -15.42 9.38 -18.32
N ASP A 80 -16.24 8.34 -18.24
CA ASP A 80 -17.35 8.28 -17.30
C ASP A 80 -16.90 7.95 -15.88
N ARG A 81 -15.92 7.04 -15.74
CA ARG A 81 -15.46 6.53 -14.44
C ARG A 81 -14.17 7.19 -13.94
N GLY A 82 -13.41 7.83 -14.82
CA GLY A 82 -12.11 8.40 -14.50
C GLY A 82 -11.04 7.33 -14.20
N ARG A 83 -9.97 7.78 -13.54
CA ARG A 83 -8.90 6.89 -13.06
C ARG A 83 -9.41 6.03 -11.90
N VAL A 84 -9.24 4.72 -12.04
CA VAL A 84 -9.59 3.71 -11.02
C VAL A 84 -8.37 3.32 -10.20
N ALA A 85 -8.58 2.48 -9.18
CA ALA A 85 -7.49 1.85 -8.44
C ALA A 85 -6.59 1.08 -9.40
N VAL A 86 -5.29 1.40 -9.39
CA VAL A 86 -4.27 0.82 -10.27
C VAL A 86 -3.50 -0.21 -9.45
N PRO A 87 -3.46 -1.50 -9.83
CA PRO A 87 -2.61 -2.49 -9.17
C PRO A 87 -1.14 -2.16 -9.37
N ASP A 88 -0.31 -2.53 -8.40
CA ASP A 88 1.14 -2.33 -8.51
C ASP A 88 1.73 -3.19 -9.63
N LEU A 89 1.26 -4.43 -9.76
CA LEU A 89 1.72 -5.37 -10.78
C LEU A 89 0.56 -6.18 -11.37
N PHE A 90 0.56 -6.33 -12.69
CA PHE A 90 -0.24 -7.31 -13.41
C PHE A 90 0.69 -8.33 -14.04
N VAL A 91 0.45 -9.61 -13.80
CA VAL A 91 1.26 -10.70 -14.34
C VAL A 91 0.37 -11.69 -15.04
N ARG A 92 0.78 -12.16 -16.20
CA ARG A 92 0.10 -13.22 -16.95
C ARG A 92 1.09 -14.29 -17.36
N TRP A 93 0.64 -15.53 -17.25
CA TRP A 93 1.24 -16.70 -17.85
C TRP A 93 0.13 -17.46 -18.55
N ASP A 94 0.19 -17.55 -19.88
CA ASP A 94 -0.83 -18.24 -20.68
C ASP A 94 -2.24 -17.71 -20.31
N HIS A 95 -3.14 -18.58 -19.85
CA HIS A 95 -4.49 -18.23 -19.41
C HIS A 95 -4.60 -17.86 -17.92
N TYR A 96 -3.50 -17.80 -17.17
CA TYR A 96 -3.50 -17.45 -15.76
C TYR A 96 -3.01 -16.02 -15.57
N CYS A 97 -3.81 -15.20 -14.90
CA CYS A 97 -3.51 -13.80 -14.61
C CYS A 97 -3.50 -13.57 -13.10
N LEU A 98 -2.52 -12.82 -12.63
CA LEU A 98 -2.36 -12.43 -11.24
C LEU A 98 -2.26 -10.91 -11.14
N VAL A 99 -3.22 -10.31 -10.46
CA VAL A 99 -3.27 -8.88 -10.14
C VAL A 99 -2.70 -8.71 -8.73
N VAL A 100 -1.55 -8.06 -8.60
CA VAL A 100 -0.85 -7.90 -7.33
C VAL A 100 -0.98 -6.48 -6.81
N GLU A 101 -1.45 -6.36 -5.57
CA GLU A 101 -1.44 -5.15 -4.77
C GLU A 101 -0.47 -5.33 -3.60
N ALA A 102 0.57 -4.51 -3.50
CA ALA A 102 1.67 -4.75 -2.58
C ALA A 102 1.92 -3.58 -1.63
N LYS A 103 1.73 -3.81 -0.33
CA LYS A 103 1.94 -2.83 0.75
C LYS A 103 3.14 -3.23 1.61
N PHE A 104 4.06 -2.28 1.77
CA PHE A 104 5.31 -2.50 2.49
C PHE A 104 5.40 -1.58 3.72
N PHE A 105 5.22 -0.28 3.51
CA PHE A 105 5.36 0.73 4.58
C PHE A 105 4.05 1.40 4.93
N THR A 106 3.03 1.28 4.08
CA THR A 106 1.66 1.50 4.49
C THR A 106 1.06 0.21 5.04
N ASP A 107 0.19 0.35 6.02
CA ASP A 107 -0.56 -0.76 6.60
C ASP A 107 -2.01 -0.26 6.67
N PRO A 108 -2.68 -0.20 5.50
CA PRO A 108 -4.07 0.23 5.34
C PRO A 108 -5.02 -0.72 6.09
N ALA A 109 -6.21 -0.23 6.42
CA ALA A 109 -7.22 -1.10 7.02
C ALA A 109 -7.69 -2.15 6.01
N ASP A 110 -8.12 -3.31 6.49
CA ASP A 110 -8.65 -4.38 5.64
C ASP A 110 -9.84 -3.90 4.78
N ASP A 111 -10.65 -2.97 5.31
CA ASP A 111 -11.76 -2.34 4.56
C ASP A 111 -11.25 -1.51 3.37
N ASP A 112 -10.17 -0.74 3.56
CA ASP A 112 -9.57 0.08 2.49
C ASP A 112 -8.99 -0.81 1.37
N LEU A 113 -8.29 -1.88 1.76
CA LEU A 113 -7.73 -2.87 0.82
C LEU A 113 -8.84 -3.64 0.10
N THR A 114 -9.90 -4.02 0.81
CA THR A 114 -11.08 -4.70 0.23
C THR A 114 -11.71 -3.83 -0.85
N GLU A 115 -11.91 -2.54 -0.54
CA GLU A 115 -12.44 -1.57 -1.50
C GLU A 115 -11.50 -1.39 -2.70
N GLN A 116 -10.19 -1.29 -2.46
CA GLN A 116 -9.20 -1.17 -3.53
C GLN A 116 -9.23 -2.38 -4.48
N VAL A 117 -9.24 -3.61 -3.94
CA VAL A 117 -9.33 -4.84 -4.74
C VAL A 117 -10.66 -4.93 -5.47
N ARG A 118 -11.77 -4.53 -4.85
CA ARG A 118 -13.08 -4.47 -5.51
C ARG A 118 -13.04 -3.55 -6.73
N LEU A 119 -12.51 -2.34 -6.58
CA LEU A 119 -12.40 -1.36 -7.67
C LEU A 119 -11.48 -1.85 -8.80
N GLN A 120 -10.35 -2.49 -8.47
CA GLN A 120 -9.47 -3.11 -9.47
C GLN A 120 -10.18 -4.19 -10.27
N ARG A 121 -10.87 -5.11 -9.58
CA ARG A 121 -11.63 -6.20 -10.21
C ARG A 121 -12.73 -5.68 -11.12
N GLU A 122 -13.49 -4.70 -10.68
CA GLU A 122 -14.55 -4.07 -11.46
C GLU A 122 -14.01 -3.41 -12.72
N ALA A 123 -12.85 -2.74 -12.62
CA ALA A 123 -12.22 -2.11 -13.77
C ALA A 123 -11.71 -3.14 -14.78
N ILE A 124 -11.04 -4.20 -14.32
CA ILE A 124 -10.56 -5.30 -15.17
C ILE A 124 -11.75 -5.98 -15.85
N THR A 125 -12.81 -6.27 -15.12
CA THR A 125 -14.02 -6.90 -15.66
C THR A 125 -14.68 -6.00 -16.71
N ALA A 126 -14.76 -4.70 -16.46
CA ALA A 126 -15.37 -3.74 -17.39
C ALA A 126 -14.65 -3.64 -18.74
N ILE A 127 -13.34 -3.90 -18.77
CA ILE A 127 -12.57 -3.88 -20.02
C ILE A 127 -12.31 -5.25 -20.61
N ARG A 128 -12.63 -6.34 -19.89
CA ARG A 128 -12.22 -7.71 -20.24
C ARG A 128 -12.61 -8.06 -21.68
N ASP A 129 -13.87 -7.81 -22.04
CA ASP A 129 -14.46 -8.07 -23.37
C ASP A 129 -13.86 -7.21 -24.50
N HIS A 130 -12.95 -6.29 -24.16
CA HIS A 130 -12.27 -5.38 -25.06
C HIS A 130 -10.77 -5.64 -25.17
N THR A 131 -10.30 -6.72 -24.53
CA THR A 131 -8.88 -7.12 -24.47
C THR A 131 -8.72 -8.55 -24.98
N LEU A 132 -7.47 -9.01 -25.08
CA LEU A 132 -7.17 -10.42 -25.37
C LEU A 132 -7.69 -11.39 -24.28
N TYR A 133 -8.02 -10.87 -23.09
CA TYR A 133 -8.56 -11.64 -21.96
C TYR A 133 -10.08 -11.85 -22.01
N GLN A 134 -10.74 -11.52 -23.13
CA GLN A 134 -12.19 -11.72 -23.34
C GLN A 134 -12.62 -13.20 -23.23
N ASP A 135 -11.69 -14.13 -23.48
CA ASP A 135 -11.96 -15.56 -23.32
C ASP A 135 -12.17 -15.90 -21.83
N GLN A 136 -13.24 -16.64 -21.54
CA GLN A 136 -13.60 -17.10 -20.20
C GLN A 136 -12.63 -18.16 -19.67
N SER A 137 -11.78 -18.74 -20.54
CA SER A 137 -10.67 -19.61 -20.13
C SER A 137 -9.64 -18.90 -19.23
N TYR A 138 -9.52 -17.56 -19.34
CA TYR A 138 -8.62 -16.79 -18.50
C TYR A 138 -9.07 -16.79 -17.04
N GLN A 139 -8.18 -17.25 -16.15
CA GLN A 139 -8.35 -17.23 -14.70
C GLN A 139 -7.62 -16.01 -14.13
N ILE A 140 -8.36 -15.06 -13.57
CA ILE A 140 -7.81 -13.80 -13.04
C ILE A 140 -7.95 -13.79 -11.53
N GLU A 141 -6.83 -13.96 -10.83
CA GLU A 141 -6.76 -13.92 -9.38
C GLU A 141 -6.15 -12.61 -8.88
N HIS A 142 -6.50 -12.24 -7.65
CA HIS A 142 -5.92 -11.08 -6.98
C HIS A 142 -5.06 -11.54 -5.81
N LEU A 143 -3.85 -10.97 -5.71
CA LEU A 143 -2.92 -11.20 -4.61
C LEU A 143 -2.67 -9.88 -3.88
N ILE A 144 -2.89 -9.90 -2.58
CA ILE A 144 -2.52 -8.83 -1.66
C ILE A 144 -1.24 -9.26 -0.96
N LEU A 145 -0.20 -8.44 -1.08
CA LEU A 145 1.12 -8.67 -0.52
C LEU A 145 1.44 -7.61 0.53
N CYS A 146 1.26 -7.93 1.80
CA CYS A 146 1.40 -6.98 2.91
C CYS A 146 2.56 -7.36 3.83
N ILE A 147 2.91 -6.51 4.79
CA ILE A 147 3.82 -6.92 5.88
C ILE A 147 3.10 -7.76 6.93
N ARG A 148 1.83 -7.46 7.18
CA ARG A 148 0.96 -8.23 8.08
C ARG A 148 -0.10 -8.96 7.26
N LYS A 149 -0.50 -10.13 7.74
CA LYS A 149 -1.55 -10.90 7.10
C LYS A 149 -2.87 -10.13 7.15
N SER A 150 -3.43 -9.83 5.98
CA SER A 150 -4.79 -9.31 5.83
C SER A 150 -5.80 -10.47 5.79
N CYS A 151 -7.03 -10.19 6.23
CA CYS A 151 -8.11 -11.18 6.31
C CYS A 151 -9.15 -10.99 5.19
N ILE A 152 -8.71 -10.70 3.97
CA ILE A 152 -9.59 -10.34 2.86
C ILE A 152 -10.02 -11.61 2.12
N SER A 153 -11.30 -11.96 2.19
CA SER A 153 -11.82 -13.25 1.73
C SER A 153 -11.80 -13.44 0.20
N ASN A 154 -11.77 -12.36 -0.57
CA ASN A 154 -11.88 -12.41 -2.03
C ASN A 154 -10.54 -12.13 -2.72
N ALA A 155 -9.41 -12.43 -2.08
CA ALA A 155 -8.09 -12.35 -2.67
C ALA A 155 -7.17 -13.35 -1.98
N TYR A 156 -6.10 -13.76 -2.66
CA TYR A 156 -4.97 -14.39 -1.99
C TYR A 156 -4.28 -13.34 -1.12
N ASN A 157 -3.95 -13.71 0.10
CA ASN A 157 -3.26 -12.81 1.03
C ASN A 157 -1.94 -13.46 1.40
N LEU A 158 -0.84 -12.78 1.11
CA LEU A 158 0.49 -13.18 1.52
C LEU A 158 1.16 -12.05 2.28
N THR A 159 2.00 -12.42 3.24
CA THR A 159 3.01 -11.49 3.73
C THR A 159 4.23 -11.50 2.83
N TRP A 160 5.02 -10.42 2.83
CA TRP A 160 6.33 -10.41 2.16
C TRP A 160 7.25 -11.52 2.67
N GLU A 161 7.15 -11.89 3.95
CA GLU A 161 7.88 -13.01 4.54
C GLU A 161 7.39 -14.36 3.99
N GLU A 162 6.07 -14.58 3.88
CA GLU A 162 5.49 -15.77 3.24
C GLU A 162 5.82 -15.84 1.74
N LEU A 163 6.02 -14.72 1.06
CA LEU A 163 6.50 -14.72 -0.31
C LEU A 163 8.00 -15.08 -0.38
N CYS A 164 8.83 -14.51 0.49
CA CYS A 164 10.28 -14.69 0.39
C CYS A 164 10.75 -16.06 0.91
N ASP A 165 10.24 -16.54 2.03
CA ASP A 165 10.89 -17.63 2.79
C ASP A 165 10.34 -19.04 2.51
N PRO A 166 9.07 -19.26 2.15
CA PRO A 166 8.67 -20.55 1.58
C PRO A 166 8.53 -20.52 0.04
N ILE A 167 8.11 -19.41 -0.58
CA ILE A 167 7.80 -19.40 -2.02
C ILE A 167 9.05 -19.09 -2.85
N LEU A 168 9.72 -17.97 -2.60
CA LEU A 168 10.87 -17.51 -3.39
C LEU A 168 12.22 -17.94 -2.81
N ALA A 169 12.25 -18.70 -1.72
CA ALA A 169 13.49 -19.15 -1.09
C ALA A 169 14.46 -19.85 -2.05
N PRO A 170 14.02 -20.70 -3.01
CA PRO A 170 14.93 -21.29 -4.00
C PRO A 170 15.64 -20.25 -4.88
N VAL A 171 14.96 -19.16 -5.23
CA VAL A 171 15.51 -18.05 -6.02
C VAL A 171 16.46 -17.21 -5.16
N LEU A 172 16.04 -16.88 -3.94
CA LEU A 172 16.81 -16.06 -2.99
C LEU A 172 18.01 -16.79 -2.36
N ALA A 173 18.06 -18.12 -2.45
CA ALA A 173 19.21 -18.95 -2.04
C ALA A 173 20.34 -18.96 -3.07
N SER A 174 20.13 -18.35 -4.25
CA SER A 174 21.13 -18.24 -5.30
C SER A 174 22.41 -17.56 -4.82
N SER A 175 23.56 -18.02 -5.33
CA SER A 175 24.85 -17.37 -5.09
C SER A 175 25.07 -16.12 -5.95
N ASP A 176 24.11 -15.79 -6.82
CA ASP A 176 24.11 -14.57 -7.63
C ASP A 176 24.15 -13.32 -6.73
N CYS A 177 25.08 -12.41 -7.03
CA CYS A 177 25.25 -11.19 -6.24
C CYS A 177 23.99 -10.31 -6.24
N ASP A 178 23.22 -10.32 -7.34
CA ASP A 178 22.01 -9.54 -7.49
C ASP A 178 20.88 -10.13 -6.64
N MET A 179 20.77 -11.45 -6.57
CA MET A 179 19.79 -12.13 -5.70
C MET A 179 20.13 -11.95 -4.23
N GLN A 180 21.40 -12.06 -3.85
CA GLN A 180 21.85 -11.76 -2.49
C GLN A 180 21.58 -10.30 -2.10
N TYR A 181 21.75 -9.37 -3.06
CA TYR A 181 21.41 -7.97 -2.88
C TYR A 181 19.90 -7.79 -2.62
N CYS A 182 19.06 -8.34 -3.50
CA CYS A 182 17.61 -8.23 -3.40
C CYS A 182 17.09 -8.82 -2.10
N ARG A 183 17.57 -10.01 -1.72
CA ARG A 183 17.27 -10.66 -0.44
C ARG A 183 17.52 -9.73 0.73
N ARG A 184 18.74 -9.20 0.84
CA ARG A 184 19.11 -8.29 1.94
C ARG A 184 18.24 -7.04 1.97
N VAL A 185 17.97 -6.43 0.81
CA VAL A 185 17.14 -5.21 0.74
C VAL A 185 15.71 -5.49 1.20
N ILE A 186 15.13 -6.64 0.84
CA ILE A 186 13.78 -7.02 1.27
C ILE A 186 13.76 -7.37 2.76
N GLU A 187 14.73 -8.13 3.28
CA GLU A 187 14.84 -8.46 4.71
C GLU A 187 15.00 -7.20 5.57
N ASP A 188 15.86 -6.26 5.14
CA ASP A 188 16.03 -4.95 5.80
C ASP A 188 14.73 -4.14 5.78
N ALA A 189 14.03 -4.16 4.64
CA ALA A 189 12.75 -3.48 4.50
C ALA A 189 11.67 -4.11 5.40
N ILE A 190 11.58 -5.45 5.48
CA ILE A 190 10.62 -6.17 6.34
C ILE A 190 10.88 -5.80 7.79
N THR A 191 12.15 -5.86 8.21
CA THR A 191 12.57 -5.48 9.56
C THR A 191 12.19 -4.03 9.89
N ARG A 192 12.43 -3.11 8.94
CA ARG A 192 12.06 -1.70 9.09
C ARG A 192 10.55 -1.52 9.18
N ALA A 193 9.79 -2.12 8.28
CA ALA A 193 8.34 -2.01 8.25
C ALA A 193 7.71 -2.58 9.52
N ASN A 194 8.19 -3.74 10.00
CA ASN A 194 7.75 -4.31 11.27
C ASN A 194 8.05 -3.38 12.46
N ARG A 195 9.23 -2.76 12.49
CA ARG A 195 9.58 -1.76 13.52
C ARG A 195 8.66 -0.54 13.45
N GLU A 196 8.39 -0.02 12.26
CA GLU A 196 7.48 1.11 12.05
C GLU A 196 6.03 0.73 12.39
N ALA A 197 5.63 -0.50 12.14
CA ALA A 197 4.31 -1.03 12.46
C ALA A 197 4.13 -1.31 13.96
N LEU A 198 5.21 -1.62 14.69
CA LEU A 198 5.25 -1.66 16.16
C LEU A 198 5.29 -0.24 16.75
N GLY A 199 5.89 0.70 16.02
CA GLY A 199 5.86 2.14 16.29
C GLY A 199 4.62 2.85 15.77
N LYS A 200 3.60 2.11 15.27
CA LYS A 200 2.35 2.71 14.79
C LYS A 200 1.72 3.47 15.94
N ILE A 201 1.82 4.78 15.79
CA ILE A 201 1.07 5.78 16.52
C ILE A 201 -0.41 5.37 16.37
N SER A 202 -1.02 4.83 17.42
CA SER A 202 -2.46 4.64 17.44
C SER A 202 -3.07 6.01 17.59
N PHE A 203 -3.67 6.53 16.52
CA PHE A 203 -4.35 7.81 16.56
C PHE A 203 -5.70 7.75 15.87
N THR A 204 -6.67 8.45 16.43
CA THR A 204 -7.98 8.64 15.82
C THR A 204 -7.94 9.91 14.97
N LYS A 205 -8.51 9.88 13.76
CA LYS A 205 -8.69 11.09 12.94
C LYS A 205 -10.07 11.66 13.21
N LEU A 206 -10.17 12.95 13.53
CA LEU A 206 -11.42 13.65 13.78
C LEU A 206 -11.41 14.99 13.05
N SER A 207 -12.53 15.39 12.44
CA SER A 207 -12.73 16.78 12.04
C SER A 207 -12.76 17.72 13.26
N PHE A 208 -12.64 19.03 13.05
CA PHE A 208 -12.76 20.00 14.15
C PHE A 208 -14.10 19.85 14.91
N ALA A 209 -15.21 19.71 14.18
CA ALA A 209 -16.54 19.56 14.78
C ALA A 209 -16.66 18.26 15.62
N GLU A 210 -16.09 17.16 15.14
CA GLU A 210 -16.07 15.90 15.87
C GLU A 210 -15.15 15.94 17.09
N LEU A 211 -14.00 16.59 16.96
CA LEU A 211 -13.08 16.81 18.08
C LEU A 211 -13.79 17.55 19.22
N MET A 212 -14.42 18.69 18.90
CA MET A 212 -15.14 19.51 19.88
C MET A 212 -16.35 18.80 20.49
N ARG A 213 -17.06 17.97 19.72
CA ARG A 213 -18.23 17.21 20.21
C ARG A 213 -17.83 16.08 21.15
N ASN A 214 -16.66 15.46 20.93
CA ASN A 214 -16.22 14.27 21.66
C ASN A 214 -15.19 14.56 22.76
N LEU A 215 -14.98 15.82 23.16
CA LEU A 215 -13.93 16.20 24.12
C LEU A 215 -14.00 15.42 25.44
N SER A 216 -15.20 15.28 26.02
CA SER A 216 -15.38 14.52 27.27
C SER A 216 -14.93 13.07 27.11
N THR A 217 -15.38 12.39 26.05
CA THR A 217 -14.99 11.01 25.75
C THR A 217 -13.49 10.88 25.49
N LEU A 218 -12.85 11.83 24.81
CA LEU A 218 -11.41 11.80 24.56
C LEU A 218 -10.60 11.93 25.86
N ILE A 219 -11.04 12.80 26.77
CA ILE A 219 -10.42 12.96 28.09
C ILE A 219 -10.58 11.67 28.92
N GLU A 220 -11.77 11.08 28.95
CA GLU A 220 -12.04 9.81 29.64
C GLU A 220 -11.17 8.66 29.10
N GLN A 221 -10.94 8.64 27.78
CA GLN A 221 -10.05 7.68 27.10
C GLN A 221 -8.56 8.03 27.21
N GLN A 222 -8.19 9.09 27.94
CA GLN A 222 -6.83 9.61 28.05
C GLN A 222 -6.17 9.99 26.73
N LYS A 223 -6.95 10.24 25.66
CA LYS A 223 -6.46 10.71 24.36
C LYS A 223 -6.20 12.21 24.38
N VAL A 224 -5.17 12.60 25.11
CA VAL A 224 -4.87 13.99 25.48
C VAL A 224 -3.84 14.67 24.57
N TYR A 225 -3.43 14.06 23.47
CA TYR A 225 -2.50 14.67 22.51
C TYR A 225 -3.12 14.84 21.13
N ILE A 226 -2.90 16.01 20.52
CA ILE A 226 -3.33 16.36 19.17
C ILE A 226 -2.11 16.52 18.26
N GLY A 227 -2.10 15.85 17.12
CA GLY A 227 -1.13 16.07 16.06
C GLY A 227 -1.38 17.40 15.34
N PHE A 228 -0.43 18.33 15.46
CA PHE A 228 -0.46 19.65 14.82
C PHE A 228 0.91 19.93 14.17
N THR A 229 0.95 19.92 12.84
CA THR A 229 2.19 20.18 12.08
C THR A 229 2.79 21.53 12.46
N GLY A 230 4.05 21.55 12.89
CA GLY A 230 4.72 22.75 13.41
C GLY A 230 4.60 22.95 14.92
N GLY A 231 3.94 22.01 15.62
CA GLY A 231 3.90 21.94 17.09
C GLY A 231 3.24 23.16 17.76
N GLU A 232 3.68 23.44 18.98
CA GLU A 232 3.17 24.53 19.82
C GLU A 232 3.40 25.91 19.17
N ASP A 233 4.56 26.13 18.54
CA ASP A 233 4.89 27.39 17.87
C ASP A 233 3.90 27.71 16.75
N ARG A 234 3.53 26.70 15.95
CA ARG A 234 2.54 26.89 14.88
C ARG A 234 1.13 27.08 15.45
N LEU A 235 0.78 26.40 16.54
CA LEU A 235 -0.50 26.58 17.22
C LEU A 235 -0.68 28.01 17.71
N ALA A 236 0.37 28.60 18.30
CA ALA A 236 0.35 29.97 18.81
C ALA A 236 0.06 31.01 17.71
N GLN A 237 0.42 30.71 16.46
CA GLN A 237 0.22 31.58 15.30
C GLN A 237 -1.06 31.27 14.51
N ALA A 238 -1.72 30.14 14.76
CA ALA A 238 -2.89 29.71 14.00
C ALA A 238 -4.09 30.65 14.22
N SER A 239 -4.86 30.90 13.16
CA SER A 239 -6.15 31.59 13.21
C SER A 239 -7.28 30.62 13.52
N LEU A 240 -8.44 31.12 13.96
CA LEU A 240 -9.60 30.25 14.20
C LEU A 240 -10.05 29.54 12.93
N ASP A 241 -10.07 30.28 11.82
CA ASP A 241 -10.45 29.76 10.49
C ASP A 241 -9.56 28.59 10.04
N GLU A 242 -8.24 28.69 10.27
CA GLU A 242 -7.29 27.61 9.98
C GLU A 242 -7.58 26.36 10.82
N LEU A 243 -7.96 26.54 12.09
CA LEU A 243 -8.28 25.42 12.97
C LEU A 243 -9.59 24.74 12.58
N GLU A 244 -10.63 25.52 12.28
CA GLU A 244 -11.96 24.98 11.96
C GLU A 244 -12.00 24.27 10.59
N HIS A 245 -11.22 24.73 9.61
CA HIS A 245 -11.21 24.19 8.24
C HIS A 245 -10.11 23.15 7.97
N ARG A 246 -9.36 22.74 8.99
CA ARG A 246 -8.39 21.66 8.83
C ARG A 246 -9.11 20.35 8.51
N SER A 247 -8.63 19.61 7.50
CA SER A 247 -9.30 18.38 7.04
C SER A 247 -9.51 17.34 8.15
N HIS A 248 -8.53 17.21 9.05
CA HIS A 248 -8.63 16.42 10.27
C HIS A 248 -7.54 16.77 11.29
N TYR A 249 -7.81 16.38 12.52
CA TYR A 249 -6.90 16.30 13.66
C TYR A 249 -6.62 14.85 13.99
N LYS A 250 -5.37 14.53 14.31
CA LYS A 250 -4.98 13.22 14.83
C LYS A 250 -4.97 13.31 16.35
N VAL A 251 -5.65 12.41 17.06
CA VAL A 251 -5.68 12.39 18.53
C VAL A 251 -5.11 11.08 19.08
N SER A 252 -4.37 11.15 20.18
CA SER A 252 -3.57 10.05 20.73
C SER A 252 -3.48 10.13 22.26
N ASP A 253 -3.26 8.99 22.91
CA ASP A 253 -2.94 8.86 24.34
C ASP A 253 -1.48 9.16 24.67
N LYS A 254 -0.60 9.14 23.65
CA LYS A 254 0.83 9.43 23.78
C LYS A 254 1.28 10.61 22.93
N ARG A 255 2.32 11.29 23.39
CA ARG A 255 3.10 12.27 22.61
C ARG A 255 4.15 11.53 21.80
N TRP A 256 4.03 11.56 20.48
CA TRP A 256 4.93 10.78 19.60
C TRP A 256 6.05 11.60 18.97
N SER A 257 5.94 12.92 18.98
CA SER A 257 6.97 13.86 18.56
C SER A 257 6.61 15.27 19.05
N ASP A 258 7.45 16.26 18.71
CA ASP A 258 7.20 17.67 19.03
C ASP A 258 6.02 18.28 18.25
N ASN A 259 5.53 17.58 17.22
CA ASN A 259 4.30 17.95 16.52
C ASN A 259 3.03 17.45 17.21
N TRP A 260 3.13 16.83 18.39
CA TRP A 260 1.98 16.41 19.19
C TRP A 260 1.85 17.33 20.41
N ILE A 261 0.85 18.22 20.35
CA ILE A 261 0.53 19.20 21.39
C ILE A 261 -0.50 18.60 22.34
N SER A 262 -0.56 19.10 23.57
CA SER A 262 -1.58 18.61 24.50
C SER A 262 -2.97 19.19 24.17
N LEU A 263 -4.01 18.43 24.47
CA LEU A 263 -5.40 18.77 24.19
C LEU A 263 -5.81 20.07 24.91
N ASP A 264 -5.33 20.28 26.13
CA ASP A 264 -5.57 21.50 26.90
C ASP A 264 -4.95 22.73 26.24
N GLN A 265 -3.70 22.65 25.73
CA GLN A 265 -3.07 23.74 25.00
C GLN A 265 -3.86 24.11 23.74
N PHE A 266 -4.30 23.09 22.99
CA PHE A 266 -5.15 23.27 21.82
C PHE A 266 -6.47 23.96 22.17
N LEU A 267 -7.17 23.46 23.19
CA LEU A 267 -8.46 24.00 23.62
C LEU A 267 -8.33 25.42 24.15
N HIS A 268 -7.29 25.71 24.93
CA HIS A 268 -6.99 27.06 25.39
C HIS A 268 -6.86 28.01 24.20
N ARG A 269 -6.08 27.66 23.18
CA ARG A 269 -5.93 28.48 21.98
C ARG A 269 -7.26 28.69 21.25
N VAL A 270 -8.06 27.64 21.08
CA VAL A 270 -9.40 27.74 20.46
C VAL A 270 -10.30 28.67 21.25
N PHE A 271 -10.34 28.54 22.58
CA PHE A 271 -11.18 29.36 23.44
C PHE A 271 -10.73 30.81 23.50
N THR A 272 -9.42 31.08 23.54
CA THR A 272 -8.89 32.44 23.39
C THR A 272 -9.32 33.06 22.05
N LEU A 273 -9.18 32.33 20.95
CA LEU A 273 -9.57 32.82 19.62
C LEU A 273 -11.09 33.04 19.47
N LYS A 274 -11.92 32.28 20.21
CA LYS A 274 -13.37 32.47 20.27
C LYS A 274 -13.82 33.53 21.28
N GLY A 275 -12.89 34.13 22.04
CA GLY A 275 -13.18 35.14 23.05
C GLY A 275 -13.77 34.59 24.36
N TYR A 276 -13.56 33.30 24.66
CA TYR A 276 -14.01 32.67 25.91
C TYR A 276 -12.96 32.70 27.03
N CYS A 277 -11.69 32.97 26.70
CA CYS A 277 -10.60 33.10 27.65
C CYS A 277 -9.83 34.39 27.36
N GLU A 278 -9.70 35.25 28.38
CA GLU A 278 -8.75 36.37 28.39
C GLU A 278 -7.36 35.89 28.87
#